data_AF-A0AAD3H5V6-F1
#
_entry.id   AF-A0AAD3H5V6-F1
#
_cell.length_a   1.000
_cell.length_b   1.000
_cell.length_c   1.000
_cell.angle_alpha   90.00
_cell.angle_beta   90.00
_cell.angle_gamma   90.00
#
_symmetry.space_group_name_H-M   'P 1'
#
loop_
_entity.id
_entity.type
_entity.pdbx_description
1 polymer ?
#
loop_
_entity_poly.entity_id
_entity_poly.type
_entity_poly.pdbx_seq_one_letter_code
_entity_poly.pdbx_strand_id
1 'polypeptide(L)'
;MLSRWQSKVFTLFCVLGKINYATSFLCSKGCPNPLDSKDISLFERKSNNDLCRRTFWAQSILTTITISASSVQSSYANTLPKAPIETLIPATRVKLNLDRLNEIANKIKMGLADANYVDTIEYKSLIEQLKALCLLRQNYTGDLKLQGVPEKPADLYLDAYKPMKGDLPFQRFLIVNGDVGTWKDLKKKEKDQERGNEVRAAFNAYTDALSFSGDSYILNVDKATRSTMVREDRLPDVKQVITSDMGMRYLFRNQVLTAMDDLRAEMEYVNTHPAETIDIDEIIKQINLAQTACNKWFSLIDSQDVNEVIQYVLDNH
;
A
#
# COMPACT_ATOMS: atom_id res chain seq x y z
N MET A 1 -41.01 13.24 -5.74
CA MET A 1 -40.27 12.11 -5.14
C MET A 1 -38.82 12.08 -5.66
N LEU A 2 -38.04 13.14 -5.43
CA LEU A 2 -36.70 13.33 -6.01
C LEU A 2 -35.73 14.00 -5.00
N SER A 3 -35.85 13.70 -3.71
CA SER A 3 -34.99 14.28 -2.66
C SER A 3 -34.27 13.27 -1.77
N ARG A 4 -34.26 11.97 -2.11
CA ARG A 4 -33.66 10.91 -1.27
C ARG A 4 -32.38 10.26 -1.80
N TRP A 5 -31.85 10.69 -2.95
CA TRP A 5 -30.71 10.02 -3.60
C TRP A 5 -29.34 10.70 -3.44
N GLN A 6 -29.26 11.93 -2.92
CA GLN A 6 -27.95 12.61 -2.76
C GLN A 6 -27.23 12.34 -1.43
N SER A 7 -27.85 11.66 -0.47
CA SER A 7 -27.27 11.51 0.89
C SER A 7 -26.52 10.19 1.14
N LYS A 8 -26.44 9.26 0.17
CA LYS A 8 -25.84 7.92 0.41
C LYS A 8 -24.54 7.64 -0.34
N VAL A 9 -24.21 8.41 -1.37
CA VAL A 9 -22.95 8.22 -2.12
C VAL A 9 -21.80 9.05 -1.53
N PHE A 10 -22.09 10.12 -0.79
CA PHE A 10 -21.05 10.95 -0.15
C PHE A 10 -20.52 10.41 1.19
N THR A 11 -21.25 9.48 1.84
CA THR A 11 -20.89 8.99 3.17
C THR A 11 -19.87 7.83 3.15
N LEU A 12 -19.62 7.21 2.00
CA LEU A 12 -18.65 6.10 1.90
C LEU A 12 -17.21 6.56 1.59
N PHE A 13 -17.03 7.81 1.12
CA PHE A 13 -15.70 8.39 0.87
C PHE A 13 -15.16 9.26 2.03
N CYS A 14 -15.94 9.50 3.09
CA CYS A 14 -15.55 10.34 4.23
C CYS A 14 -15.11 9.58 5.50
N VAL A 15 -15.02 8.24 5.49
CA VAL A 15 -14.65 7.45 6.69
C VAL A 15 -13.14 7.13 6.77
N LEU A 16 -12.32 7.52 5.78
CA LEU A 16 -10.87 7.31 5.80
C LEU A 16 -10.04 8.61 5.82
N GLY A 17 -10.57 9.68 6.43
CA GLY A 17 -9.86 10.97 6.43
C GLY A 17 -10.29 11.92 7.53
N LYS A 18 -10.15 11.54 8.80
CA LYS A 18 -10.12 12.50 9.92
C LYS A 18 -9.06 12.09 10.94
N ILE A 19 -7.85 12.59 10.74
CA ILE A 19 -6.89 12.82 11.83
C ILE A 19 -6.74 14.33 11.95
N ASN A 20 -7.19 14.85 13.09
CA ASN A 20 -7.08 16.25 13.48
C ASN A 20 -5.61 16.66 13.59
N TYR A 21 -5.23 17.75 12.92
CA TYR A 21 -4.12 18.58 13.36
C TYR A 21 -4.70 19.84 14.00
N ALA A 22 -4.48 19.98 15.31
CA ALA A 22 -4.72 21.22 16.02
C ALA A 22 -3.67 22.24 15.58
N THR A 23 -4.13 23.30 14.91
CA THR A 23 -3.35 24.51 14.63
C THR A 23 -3.39 25.41 15.86
N SER A 24 -2.25 25.53 16.54
CA SER A 24 -2.03 26.61 17.50
C SER A 24 -1.72 27.91 16.73
N PHE A 25 -2.73 28.77 16.68
CA PHE A 25 -2.60 30.20 16.44
C PHE A 25 -1.91 30.84 17.64
N LEU A 26 -0.76 31.49 17.47
CA LEU A 26 -0.41 32.63 18.32
C LEU A 26 0.18 33.77 17.50
N CYS A 27 -0.37 34.94 17.82
CA CYS A 27 -0.28 36.22 17.18
C CYS A 27 1.07 36.89 17.43
N SER A 28 1.51 37.68 16.46
CA SER A 28 2.59 38.64 16.63
C SER A 28 2.15 39.81 17.53
N LYS A 29 3.05 40.24 18.41
CA LYS A 29 3.37 41.67 18.66
C LYS A 29 4.49 41.76 19.70
N GLY A 30 5.54 42.50 19.33
CA GLY A 30 6.72 42.70 20.15
C GLY A 30 6.58 43.80 21.20
N CYS A 31 7.53 43.74 22.14
CA CYS A 31 8.32 44.79 22.80
C CYS A 31 8.63 44.36 24.26
N PRO A 32 9.62 44.96 24.96
CA PRO A 32 11.06 44.70 24.88
C PRO A 32 11.65 44.15 26.22
N ASN A 33 12.85 43.57 26.17
CA ASN A 33 13.72 43.27 27.34
C ASN A 33 14.34 44.58 27.90
N PRO A 34 15.11 44.60 29.04
CA PRO A 34 15.56 43.52 29.94
C PRO A 34 15.38 43.83 31.44
N LEU A 35 15.65 42.87 32.34
CA LEU A 35 16.16 43.00 33.73
C LEU A 35 16.21 41.55 34.27
N ASP A 36 17.36 40.90 34.41
CA ASP A 36 18.43 41.01 35.40
C ASP A 36 18.45 39.72 36.25
N SER A 37 19.67 39.30 36.54
CA SER A 37 20.11 38.06 37.16
C SER A 37 19.57 37.83 38.57
N LYS A 38 19.20 36.57 38.88
CA LYS A 38 19.64 35.78 40.06
C LYS A 38 18.78 34.53 40.26
N ASP A 39 19.41 33.55 40.90
CA ASP A 39 18.83 32.37 41.55
C ASP A 39 18.59 31.10 40.71
N ILE A 40 19.72 30.40 40.56
CA ILE A 40 19.84 28.95 40.48
C ILE A 40 19.43 28.36 41.84
N SER A 41 18.35 27.57 41.90
CA SER A 41 18.26 26.42 42.80
C SER A 41 17.05 25.53 42.50
N LEU A 42 17.34 24.23 42.33
CA LEU A 42 16.49 23.08 42.61
C LEU A 42 15.05 23.04 42.04
N PHE A 43 14.89 22.28 40.95
CA PHE A 43 13.68 21.48 40.78
C PHE A 43 14.01 20.18 40.03
N GLU A 44 14.21 19.10 40.79
CA GLU A 44 14.20 17.73 40.28
C GLU A 44 12.80 17.44 39.71
N ARG A 45 12.69 17.33 38.38
CA ARG A 45 11.54 16.68 37.73
C ARG A 45 11.98 15.33 37.20
N LYS A 46 11.55 14.29 37.93
CA LYS A 46 11.46 12.91 37.46
C LYS A 46 10.79 12.87 36.08
N SER A 47 11.53 12.40 35.10
CA SER A 47 11.04 12.02 33.77
C SER A 47 10.18 10.76 33.90
N ASN A 48 8.87 10.94 34.00
CA ASN A 48 7.89 9.88 33.74
C ASN A 48 7.28 10.16 32.36
N ASN A 49 7.91 9.62 31.33
CA ASN A 49 7.31 9.50 30.00
C ASN A 49 7.62 8.10 29.49
N ASP A 50 6.88 7.13 30.02
CA ASP A 50 6.69 5.82 29.42
C ASP A 50 5.28 5.35 29.75
N LEU A 51 4.68 4.63 28.79
CA LEU A 51 3.26 4.25 28.70
C LEU A 51 2.31 5.30 28.09
N CYS A 52 2.54 5.62 26.82
CA CYS A 52 1.43 5.84 25.89
C CYS A 52 1.46 4.77 24.80
N ARG A 53 1.22 3.51 25.21
CA ARG A 53 0.98 2.38 24.32
C ARG A 53 -0.22 2.71 23.42
N ARG A 54 0.06 2.94 22.14
CA ARG A 54 -0.93 2.84 21.04
C ARG A 54 -1.27 1.37 20.84
N THR A 55 -2.05 0.81 21.75
CA THR A 55 -2.79 -0.45 21.55
C THR A 55 -4.25 -0.11 21.39
N PHE A 56 -4.62 0.46 20.24
CA PHE A 56 -6.01 0.60 19.83
C PHE A 56 -6.02 0.47 18.31
N TRP A 57 -6.78 -0.50 17.80
CA TRP A 57 -6.98 -0.90 16.39
C TRP A 57 -6.08 -2.00 15.81
N ALA A 58 -6.08 -3.20 16.41
CA ALA A 58 -5.67 -4.43 15.68
C ALA A 58 -6.44 -5.71 16.07
N GLN A 59 -7.43 -5.66 16.97
CA GLN A 59 -8.06 -6.89 17.51
C GLN A 59 -9.49 -7.18 17.05
N SER A 60 -10.01 -6.52 16.01
CA SER A 60 -11.35 -6.83 15.50
C SER A 60 -11.45 -6.52 14.01
N ILE A 61 -10.89 -7.42 13.18
CA ILE A 61 -11.41 -7.97 11.91
C ILE A 61 -10.42 -9.09 11.55
N LEU A 62 -10.50 -10.19 12.28
CA LEU A 62 -9.93 -11.48 11.89
C LEU A 62 -11.09 -12.49 11.86
N THR A 63 -12.21 -12.06 11.29
CA THR A 63 -13.19 -13.00 10.75
C THR A 63 -12.57 -13.53 9.47
N THR A 64 -12.01 -14.73 9.60
CA THR A 64 -11.48 -15.57 8.55
C THR A 64 -12.51 -15.71 7.44
N ILE A 65 -12.43 -14.87 6.41
CA ILE A 65 -12.91 -15.22 5.09
C ILE A 65 -11.84 -16.18 4.55
N THR A 66 -11.98 -17.45 4.92
CA THR A 66 -11.38 -18.57 4.19
C THR A 66 -12.06 -18.63 2.83
N ILE A 67 -11.61 -17.79 1.88
CA ILE A 67 -11.77 -18.14 0.47
C ILE A 67 -10.82 -19.31 0.27
N SER A 68 -11.38 -20.52 0.33
CA SER A 68 -10.71 -21.74 -0.09
C SER A 68 -10.22 -21.54 -1.52
N ALA A 69 -8.94 -21.27 -1.68
CA ALA A 69 -8.24 -21.25 -2.95
C ALA A 69 -8.00 -22.69 -3.44
N SER A 70 -9.07 -23.48 -3.50
CA SER A 70 -9.04 -24.86 -3.95
C SER A 70 -9.54 -24.91 -5.40
N SER A 71 -8.61 -25.17 -6.32
CA SER A 71 -8.85 -25.80 -7.62
C SER A 71 -9.99 -25.22 -8.48
N VAL A 72 -9.76 -24.05 -9.06
CA VAL A 72 -10.43 -23.68 -10.32
C VAL A 72 -9.34 -23.68 -11.40
N GLN A 73 -9.13 -24.85 -12.00
CA GLN A 73 -8.11 -25.08 -13.03
C GLN A 73 -8.54 -24.55 -14.41
N SER A 74 -7.60 -23.80 -15.00
CA SER A 74 -7.11 -23.88 -16.39
C SER A 74 -7.86 -23.27 -17.59
N SER A 75 -8.94 -22.50 -17.44
CA SER A 75 -9.54 -21.76 -18.57
C SER A 75 -9.61 -20.23 -18.40
N TYR A 76 -9.04 -19.69 -17.31
CA TYR A 76 -9.22 -18.29 -16.89
C TYR A 76 -8.06 -17.34 -17.25
N ALA A 77 -6.95 -17.86 -17.78
CA ALA A 77 -5.73 -17.09 -18.08
C ALA A 77 -5.96 -15.90 -19.05
N ASN A 78 -7.00 -15.96 -19.89
CA ASN A 78 -7.29 -14.91 -20.88
C ASN A 78 -8.22 -13.79 -20.37
N THR A 79 -8.61 -13.78 -19.09
CA THR A 79 -9.66 -12.86 -18.57
C THR A 79 -9.18 -11.87 -17.51
N LEU A 80 -7.92 -11.95 -17.09
CA LEU A 80 -7.35 -10.98 -16.15
C LEU A 80 -6.92 -9.70 -16.88
N PRO A 81 -7.01 -8.52 -16.24
CA PRO A 81 -6.48 -7.29 -16.82
C PRO A 81 -4.98 -7.43 -17.01
N LYS A 82 -4.48 -6.99 -18.17
CA LYS A 82 -3.07 -7.17 -18.57
C LYS A 82 -2.36 -5.83 -18.65
N ALA A 83 -1.08 -5.85 -18.30
CA ALA A 83 -0.12 -4.78 -18.49
C ALA A 83 1.16 -5.37 -19.12
N PRO A 84 2.04 -4.55 -19.72
CA PRO A 84 3.32 -5.02 -20.23
C PRO A 84 4.15 -5.69 -19.13
N ILE A 85 4.74 -6.83 -19.45
CA ILE A 85 5.46 -7.70 -18.51
C ILE A 85 6.61 -6.96 -17.81
N GLU A 86 7.24 -6.01 -18.52
CA GLU A 86 8.34 -5.19 -18.01
C GLU A 86 7.94 -4.34 -16.80
N THR A 87 6.66 -3.95 -16.72
CA THR A 87 6.13 -3.15 -15.61
C THR A 87 5.99 -3.95 -14.32
N LEU A 88 6.04 -5.29 -14.39
CA LEU A 88 5.97 -6.18 -13.24
C LEU A 88 7.33 -6.38 -12.54
N ILE A 89 8.43 -6.12 -13.26
CA ILE A 89 9.81 -6.32 -12.78
C ILE A 89 10.05 -5.68 -11.40
N PRO A 90 9.67 -4.41 -11.13
CA PRO A 90 9.91 -3.80 -9.84
C PRO A 90 9.22 -4.51 -8.68
N ALA A 91 7.95 -4.90 -8.85
CA ALA A 91 7.20 -5.62 -7.82
C ALA A 91 7.81 -7.01 -7.58
N THR A 92 8.29 -7.68 -8.63
CA THR A 92 8.98 -8.96 -8.51
C THR A 92 10.27 -8.85 -7.71
N ARG A 93 11.04 -7.77 -7.88
CA ARG A 93 12.23 -7.51 -7.05
C ARG A 93 11.87 -7.34 -5.57
N VAL A 94 10.76 -6.66 -5.26
CA VAL A 94 10.26 -6.56 -3.87
C VAL A 94 9.95 -7.96 -3.32
N LYS A 95 9.27 -8.79 -4.10
CA LYS A 95 8.95 -10.18 -3.71
C LYS A 95 10.22 -10.98 -3.41
N LEU A 96 11.20 -10.95 -4.30
CA LEU A 96 12.46 -11.67 -4.10
C LEU A 96 13.25 -11.15 -2.89
N ASN A 97 13.22 -9.84 -2.62
CA ASN A 97 13.80 -9.29 -1.40
C ASN A 97 13.10 -9.82 -0.14
N LEU A 98 11.76 -9.83 -0.12
CA LEU A 98 10.99 -10.44 0.99
C LEU A 98 11.34 -11.92 1.20
N ASP A 99 11.48 -12.68 0.11
CA ASP A 99 11.87 -14.09 0.17
C ASP A 99 13.28 -14.27 0.75
N ARG A 100 14.23 -13.41 0.36
CA ARG A 100 15.59 -13.37 0.93
C ARG A 100 15.62 -12.95 2.41
N LEU A 101 14.83 -11.95 2.80
CA LEU A 101 14.68 -11.53 4.18
C LEU A 101 14.18 -12.68 5.06
N ASN A 102 13.18 -13.42 4.59
CA ASN A 102 12.66 -14.57 5.31
C ASN A 102 13.71 -15.68 5.44
N GLU A 103 14.46 -15.97 4.38
CA GLU A 103 15.54 -16.95 4.42
C GLU A 103 16.60 -16.60 5.49
N ILE A 104 17.07 -15.34 5.50
CA ILE A 104 18.06 -14.86 6.47
C ILE A 104 17.51 -14.92 7.89
N ALA A 105 16.27 -14.45 8.11
CA ALA A 105 15.65 -14.46 9.43
C ALA A 105 15.47 -15.88 9.98
N ASN A 106 15.08 -16.84 9.13
CA ASN A 106 14.99 -18.25 9.53
C ASN A 106 16.36 -18.88 9.82
N LYS A 107 17.40 -18.55 9.06
CA LYS A 107 18.78 -18.98 9.36
C LYS A 107 19.23 -18.51 10.73
N ILE A 108 18.96 -17.23 11.05
CA ILE A 108 19.25 -16.67 12.37
C ILE A 108 18.48 -17.43 13.46
N LYS A 109 17.17 -17.63 13.26
CA LYS A 109 16.32 -18.36 14.22
C LYS A 109 16.79 -19.78 14.47
N MET A 110 17.21 -20.49 13.42
CA MET A 110 17.75 -21.85 13.55
C MET A 110 19.07 -21.85 14.33
N GLY A 111 19.98 -20.92 14.04
CA GLY A 111 21.24 -20.81 14.77
C GLY A 111 21.05 -20.41 16.24
N LEU A 112 20.03 -19.62 16.58
CA LEU A 112 19.71 -19.27 17.97
C LEU A 112 19.33 -20.47 18.86
N ALA A 113 19.03 -21.63 18.28
CA ALA A 113 18.86 -22.87 19.04
C ALA A 113 20.19 -23.34 19.69
N ASP A 114 21.32 -22.93 19.12
CA ASP A 114 22.65 -23.24 19.63
C ASP A 114 23.16 -22.11 20.54
N ALA A 115 23.42 -22.42 21.81
CA ALA A 115 23.77 -21.43 22.84
C ALA A 115 25.03 -20.59 22.54
N ASN A 116 25.93 -21.07 21.68
CA ASN A 116 27.17 -20.37 21.30
C ASN A 116 27.05 -19.57 20.00
N TYR A 117 25.89 -19.56 19.34
CA TYR A 117 25.75 -18.99 17.99
C TYR A 117 25.78 -17.46 17.96
N VAL A 118 25.29 -16.80 19.02
CA VAL A 118 25.11 -15.33 19.06
C VAL A 118 26.42 -14.57 18.89
N ASP A 119 27.54 -15.10 19.39
CA ASP A 119 28.85 -14.46 19.28
C ASP A 119 29.61 -14.80 17.99
N THR A 120 29.03 -15.62 17.12
CA THR A 120 29.68 -16.03 15.88
C THR A 120 29.76 -14.90 14.86
N ILE A 121 30.80 -14.93 14.04
CA ILE A 121 30.97 -14.02 12.90
C ILE A 121 29.79 -14.18 11.92
N GLU A 122 29.25 -15.39 11.80
CA GLU A 122 28.12 -15.69 10.93
C GLU A 122 26.84 -14.97 11.37
N TYR A 123 26.48 -15.05 12.66
CA TYR A 123 25.32 -14.33 13.21
C TYR A 123 25.41 -12.82 12.93
N LYS A 124 26.56 -12.21 13.24
CA LYS A 124 26.80 -10.78 13.00
C LYS A 124 26.68 -10.43 11.51
N SER A 125 27.22 -11.27 10.63
CA SER A 125 27.10 -11.10 9.17
C SER A 125 25.64 -11.18 8.69
N LEU A 126 24.85 -12.14 9.19
CA LEU A 126 23.44 -12.28 8.82
C LEU A 126 22.60 -11.10 9.30
N ILE A 127 22.84 -10.60 10.51
CA ILE A 127 22.15 -9.42 11.04
C ILE A 127 22.49 -8.16 10.21
N GLU A 128 23.76 -7.96 9.85
CA GLU A 128 24.13 -6.83 9.00
C GLU A 128 23.53 -6.94 7.58
N GLN A 129 23.45 -8.15 7.02
CA GLN A 129 22.72 -8.38 5.76
C GLN A 129 21.23 -8.06 5.90
N LEU A 130 20.60 -8.49 7.00
CA LEU A 130 19.19 -8.21 7.28
C LEU A 130 18.95 -6.68 7.39
N LYS A 131 19.81 -5.97 8.13
CA LYS A 131 19.79 -4.50 8.22
C LYS A 131 19.96 -3.84 6.86
N ALA A 132 20.93 -4.30 6.07
CA ALA A 132 21.18 -3.75 4.75
C ALA A 132 19.95 -3.88 3.84
N LEU A 133 19.25 -5.01 3.88
CA LEU A 133 18.05 -5.24 3.07
C LEU A 133 16.82 -4.43 3.53
N CYS A 134 16.68 -4.15 4.83
CA CYS A 134 15.55 -3.41 5.38
C CYS A 134 15.74 -1.87 5.39
N LEU A 135 16.94 -1.41 5.75
CA LEU A 135 17.23 0.00 6.02
C LEU A 135 17.78 0.73 4.78
N LEU A 136 18.57 0.05 3.95
CA LEU A 136 19.13 0.68 2.74
C LEU A 136 18.09 0.69 1.63
N ARG A 137 18.15 1.75 0.81
CA ARG A 137 17.32 1.91 -0.37
C ARG A 137 17.70 0.87 -1.43
N GLN A 138 16.75 0.07 -1.89
CA GLN A 138 16.98 -1.03 -2.84
C GLN A 138 16.79 -0.64 -4.31
N ASN A 139 16.17 0.51 -4.58
CA ASN A 139 15.89 1.02 -5.93
C ASN A 139 15.19 -0.01 -6.85
N TYR A 140 14.08 -0.59 -6.40
CA TYR A 140 13.35 -1.63 -7.14
C TYR A 140 12.96 -1.24 -8.57
N THR A 141 12.66 0.05 -8.79
CA THR A 141 12.26 0.57 -10.10
C THR A 141 13.41 0.63 -11.10
N GLY A 142 14.67 0.69 -10.64
CA GLY A 142 15.84 0.83 -11.50
C GLY A 142 15.68 2.00 -12.49
N ASP A 143 15.93 1.72 -13.78
CA ASP A 143 15.81 2.68 -14.88
C ASP A 143 14.41 2.73 -15.52
N LEU A 144 13.44 2.01 -14.96
CA LEU A 144 12.08 1.99 -15.51
C LEU A 144 11.48 3.40 -15.43
N LYS A 145 11.16 3.97 -16.59
CA LYS A 145 10.45 5.25 -16.68
C LYS A 145 9.00 5.02 -16.24
N LEU A 146 8.75 5.24 -14.96
CA LEU A 146 7.39 5.30 -14.43
C LEU A 146 6.58 6.33 -15.21
N GLN A 147 5.36 5.97 -15.60
CA GLN A 147 4.47 6.95 -16.20
C GLN A 147 4.29 8.14 -15.24
N GLY A 148 4.43 9.35 -15.82
CA GLY A 148 4.17 10.58 -15.10
C GLY A 148 2.68 10.73 -14.79
N VAL A 149 2.33 11.76 -14.03
CA VAL A 149 0.92 12.14 -13.87
C VAL A 149 0.39 12.52 -15.27
N PRO A 150 -0.63 11.83 -15.80
CA PRO A 150 -1.19 12.17 -17.10
C PRO A 150 -1.73 13.60 -17.05
N GLU A 151 -1.49 14.38 -18.11
CA GLU A 151 -1.89 15.80 -18.15
C GLU A 151 -3.41 15.99 -18.05
N LYS A 152 -4.16 14.96 -18.48
CA LYS A 152 -5.61 14.95 -18.59
C LYS A 152 -6.17 13.63 -18.03
N PRO A 153 -7.37 13.67 -17.41
CA PRO A 153 -8.12 12.45 -17.09
C PRO A 153 -8.42 11.64 -18.36
N ALA A 154 -8.82 10.38 -18.19
CA ALA A 154 -9.29 9.56 -19.30
C ALA A 154 -10.45 10.25 -20.05
N ASP A 155 -10.47 10.13 -21.38
CA ASP A 155 -11.50 10.76 -22.20
C ASP A 155 -12.92 10.30 -21.82
N LEU A 156 -13.09 9.04 -21.41
CA LEU A 156 -14.35 8.52 -20.89
C LEU A 156 -14.87 9.28 -19.65
N TYR A 157 -13.96 9.73 -18.78
CA TYR A 157 -14.33 10.55 -17.62
C TYR A 157 -14.81 11.92 -18.09
N LEU A 158 -14.08 12.55 -19.02
CA LEU A 158 -14.48 13.84 -19.61
C LEU A 158 -15.81 13.72 -20.39
N ASP A 159 -16.03 12.57 -21.01
CA ASP A 159 -17.24 12.25 -21.78
C ASP A 159 -18.47 12.10 -20.90
N ALA A 160 -18.32 11.61 -19.67
CA ALA A 160 -19.40 11.59 -18.69
C ALA A 160 -19.88 13.01 -18.29
N TYR A 161 -19.05 14.03 -18.54
CA TYR A 161 -19.37 15.44 -18.34
C TYR A 161 -19.67 16.19 -19.65
N LYS A 162 -19.76 15.49 -20.79
CA LYS A 162 -20.28 16.11 -22.01
C LYS A 162 -21.70 16.61 -21.73
N PRO A 163 -22.00 17.87 -22.08
CA PRO A 163 -23.25 18.50 -21.68
C PRO A 163 -24.43 17.68 -22.20
N MET A 164 -25.35 17.32 -21.30
CA MET A 164 -26.66 16.85 -21.72
C MET A 164 -27.42 18.04 -22.33
N LYS A 165 -28.37 17.76 -23.21
CA LYS A 165 -29.16 18.79 -23.89
C LYS A 165 -29.93 19.62 -22.84
N GLY A 166 -29.40 20.79 -22.45
CA GLY A 166 -29.97 21.66 -21.41
C GLY A 166 -29.01 22.11 -20.29
N ASP A 167 -27.76 21.65 -20.25
CA ASP A 167 -26.82 22.04 -19.18
C ASP A 167 -26.35 23.50 -19.26
N LEU A 168 -26.21 24.13 -18.09
CA LEU A 168 -25.76 25.52 -17.95
C LEU A 168 -24.22 25.62 -18.06
N PRO A 169 -23.67 26.60 -18.81
CA PRO A 169 -22.22 26.81 -18.96
C PRO A 169 -21.44 26.94 -17.64
N PHE A 170 -22.07 27.51 -16.61
CA PHE A 170 -21.46 27.71 -15.30
C PHE A 170 -21.27 26.41 -14.52
N GLN A 171 -22.19 25.45 -14.65
CA GLN A 171 -22.08 24.15 -13.98
C GLN A 171 -20.89 23.35 -14.54
N ARG A 172 -20.64 23.48 -15.84
CA ARG A 172 -19.44 22.93 -16.50
C ARG A 172 -18.15 23.56 -15.96
N PHE A 173 -18.13 24.87 -15.76
CA PHE A 173 -16.97 25.57 -15.20
C PHE A 173 -16.66 25.10 -13.77
N LEU A 174 -17.68 24.88 -12.93
CA LEU A 174 -17.50 24.40 -11.56
C LEU A 174 -16.96 22.97 -11.52
N ILE A 175 -17.48 22.07 -12.36
CA ILE A 175 -17.03 20.69 -12.44
C ILE A 175 -15.60 20.62 -12.99
N VAL A 176 -15.31 21.32 -14.08
CA VAL A 176 -13.99 21.29 -14.71
C VAL A 176 -12.92 21.90 -13.80
N ASN A 177 -13.20 22.99 -13.09
CA ASN A 177 -12.20 23.61 -12.22
C ASN A 177 -12.14 22.99 -10.81
N GLY A 178 -13.26 22.47 -10.31
CA GLY A 178 -13.32 21.80 -9.00
C GLY A 178 -12.83 20.36 -9.05
N ASP A 179 -13.48 19.52 -9.86
CA ASP A 179 -13.23 18.07 -9.85
C ASP A 179 -11.90 17.71 -10.53
N VAL A 180 -11.58 18.32 -11.68
CA VAL A 180 -10.31 18.05 -12.38
C VAL A 180 -9.13 18.62 -11.59
N GLY A 181 -9.30 19.78 -10.94
CA GLY A 181 -8.29 20.34 -10.04
C GLY A 181 -8.00 19.41 -8.86
N THR A 182 -9.06 18.95 -8.18
CA THR A 182 -8.96 17.99 -7.08
C THR A 182 -8.32 16.68 -7.53
N TRP A 183 -8.68 16.17 -8.71
CA TRP A 183 -8.07 14.97 -9.30
C TRP A 183 -6.57 15.16 -9.54
N LYS A 184 -6.14 16.30 -10.11
CA LYS A 184 -4.73 16.62 -10.32
C LYS A 184 -3.96 16.69 -9.00
N ASP A 185 -4.54 17.33 -7.99
CA ASP A 185 -3.92 17.44 -6.67
C ASP A 185 -3.80 16.07 -5.99
N LEU A 186 -4.80 15.21 -6.11
CA LEU A 186 -4.75 13.84 -5.61
C LEU A 186 -3.67 13.03 -6.34
N LYS A 187 -3.59 13.12 -7.67
CA LYS A 187 -2.55 12.44 -8.44
C LYS A 187 -1.15 12.95 -8.14
N LYS A 188 -0.99 14.26 -7.91
CA LYS A 188 0.27 14.84 -7.47
C LYS A 188 0.67 14.30 -6.09
N LYS A 189 -0.24 14.27 -5.12
CA LYS A 189 -0.01 13.70 -3.79
C LYS A 189 0.36 12.22 -3.85
N GLU A 190 -0.34 11.45 -4.69
CA GLU A 190 -0.02 10.03 -4.93
C GLU A 190 1.41 9.88 -5.49
N LYS A 191 1.79 10.71 -6.48
CA LYS A 191 3.13 10.69 -7.05
C LYS A 191 4.21 11.10 -6.05
N ASP A 192 3.93 12.07 -5.19
CA ASP A 192 4.86 12.47 -4.12
C ASP A 192 5.03 11.34 -3.09
N GLN A 193 3.97 10.58 -2.79
CA GLN A 193 4.04 9.38 -1.96
C GLN A 193 4.81 8.22 -2.62
N GLU A 194 4.73 8.06 -3.94
CA GLU A 194 5.55 7.11 -4.69
C GLU A 194 7.03 7.47 -4.65
N ARG A 195 7.35 8.77 -4.82
CA ARG A 195 8.74 9.25 -4.71
C ARG A 195 9.34 8.99 -3.34
N GLY A 196 8.53 9.07 -2.29
CA GLY A 196 8.95 8.80 -0.92
C GLY A 196 9.09 7.31 -0.57
N ASN A 197 8.46 6.40 -1.32
CA ASN A 197 8.45 4.97 -0.99
C ASN A 197 8.63 4.10 -2.24
N GLU A 198 9.81 3.49 -2.34
CA GLU A 198 10.20 2.63 -3.48
C GLU A 198 9.33 1.39 -3.65
N VAL A 199 8.82 0.82 -2.56
CA VAL A 199 7.92 -0.34 -2.61
C VAL A 199 6.59 0.09 -3.21
N ARG A 200 6.07 1.27 -2.85
CA ARG A 200 4.84 1.82 -3.44
C ARG A 200 5.03 2.06 -4.93
N ALA A 201 6.15 2.69 -5.32
CA ALA A 201 6.47 2.92 -6.72
C ALA A 201 6.59 1.60 -7.52
N ALA A 202 7.16 0.56 -6.92
CA ALA A 202 7.34 -0.75 -7.55
C ALA A 202 6.00 -1.42 -7.90
N PHE A 203 5.05 -1.45 -6.96
CA PHE A 203 3.72 -2.00 -7.25
C PHE A 203 2.91 -1.10 -8.19
N ASN A 204 3.05 0.23 -8.06
CA ASN A 204 2.32 1.18 -8.91
C ASN A 204 2.76 1.11 -10.38
N ALA A 205 4.02 0.77 -10.65
CA ALA A 205 4.52 0.58 -12.01
C ALA A 205 3.63 -0.34 -12.85
N TYR A 206 3.18 -1.46 -12.25
CA TYR A 206 2.27 -2.40 -12.90
C TYR A 206 0.81 -1.93 -12.83
N THR A 207 0.32 -1.48 -11.67
CA THR A 207 -1.11 -1.13 -11.53
C THR A 207 -1.53 0.06 -12.40
N ASP A 208 -0.63 1.01 -12.64
CA ASP A 208 -0.91 2.18 -13.48
C ASP A 208 -0.91 1.82 -14.97
N ALA A 209 -0.21 0.76 -15.36
CA ALA A 209 -0.12 0.26 -16.73
C ALA A 209 -1.21 -0.77 -17.07
N LEU A 210 -2.12 -1.08 -16.14
CA LEU A 210 -3.20 -2.02 -16.36
C LEU A 210 -4.16 -1.53 -17.43
N SER A 211 -4.39 -2.38 -18.42
CA SER A 211 -5.44 -2.20 -19.42
C SER A 211 -6.63 -3.08 -19.09
N PHE A 212 -7.81 -2.45 -19.04
CA PHE A 212 -9.08 -3.12 -18.81
C PHE A 212 -9.82 -3.24 -20.14
N SER A 213 -10.07 -4.45 -20.62
CA SER A 213 -10.94 -4.68 -21.78
C SER A 213 -12.36 -5.01 -21.30
N GLY A 214 -13.38 -4.54 -22.02
CA GLY A 214 -14.77 -4.87 -21.69
C GLY A 214 -15.05 -6.38 -21.77
N ASP A 215 -14.31 -7.08 -22.62
CA ASP A 215 -14.47 -8.51 -22.87
C ASP A 215 -13.77 -9.40 -21.83
N SER A 216 -12.87 -8.85 -21.01
CA SER A 216 -12.14 -9.64 -20.00
C SER A 216 -13.00 -9.97 -18.78
N TYR A 217 -14.05 -9.19 -18.50
CA TYR A 217 -14.88 -9.38 -17.31
C TYR A 217 -16.08 -10.29 -17.56
N ILE A 218 -15.85 -11.59 -17.42
CA ILE A 218 -16.91 -12.60 -17.47
C ILE A 218 -17.42 -12.88 -16.05
N LEU A 219 -18.72 -12.74 -15.85
CA LEU A 219 -19.36 -13.04 -14.56
C LEU A 219 -19.35 -14.55 -14.28
N ASN A 220 -18.41 -14.98 -13.46
CA ASN A 220 -18.22 -16.38 -13.02
C ASN A 220 -19.18 -16.78 -11.90
N VAL A 221 -20.49 -16.70 -12.17
CA VAL A 221 -21.53 -17.24 -11.29
C VAL A 221 -22.28 -18.36 -12.00
N ASP A 222 -22.77 -19.33 -11.24
CA ASP A 222 -23.58 -20.41 -11.77
C ASP A 222 -24.84 -19.87 -12.47
N LYS A 223 -25.39 -20.67 -13.40
CA LYS A 223 -26.53 -20.24 -14.22
C LYS A 223 -27.76 -19.88 -13.39
N ALA A 224 -27.98 -20.54 -12.25
CA ALA A 224 -29.13 -20.27 -11.39
C ALA A 224 -28.97 -18.92 -10.68
N THR A 225 -27.82 -18.66 -10.06
CA THR A 225 -27.50 -17.37 -9.45
C THR A 225 -27.51 -16.24 -10.47
N ARG A 226 -26.94 -16.45 -11.66
CA ARG A 226 -27.00 -15.49 -12.77
C ARG A 226 -28.45 -15.13 -13.11
N SER A 227 -29.33 -16.13 -13.21
CA SER A 227 -30.75 -15.92 -13.52
C SER A 227 -31.44 -15.10 -12.43
N THR A 228 -31.14 -15.34 -11.15
CA THR A 228 -31.66 -14.55 -10.04
C THR A 228 -31.17 -13.10 -10.10
N MET A 229 -29.87 -12.88 -10.33
CA MET A 229 -29.31 -11.52 -10.46
C MET A 229 -29.91 -10.74 -11.62
N VAL A 230 -30.19 -11.41 -12.75
CA VAL A 230 -30.90 -10.80 -13.89
C VAL A 230 -32.32 -10.41 -13.52
N ARG A 231 -33.06 -11.25 -12.79
CA ARG A 231 -34.44 -10.96 -12.35
C ARG A 231 -34.50 -9.81 -11.34
N GLU A 232 -33.48 -9.67 -10.51
CA GLU A 232 -33.36 -8.62 -9.50
C GLU A 232 -32.73 -7.32 -10.03
N ASP A 233 -32.30 -7.28 -11.28
CA ASP A 233 -31.54 -6.17 -11.89
C ASP A 233 -30.28 -5.80 -11.09
N ARG A 234 -29.58 -6.82 -10.59
CA ARG A 234 -28.38 -6.71 -9.74
C ARG A 234 -27.10 -7.19 -10.44
N LEU A 235 -27.06 -7.12 -11.76
CA LEU A 235 -25.83 -7.43 -12.48
C LEU A 235 -24.77 -6.37 -12.17
N PRO A 236 -23.54 -6.77 -11.77
CA PRO A 236 -22.49 -5.81 -11.49
C PRO A 236 -22.10 -5.09 -12.77
N ASP A 237 -21.98 -3.76 -12.68
CA ASP A 237 -21.45 -2.96 -13.77
C ASP A 237 -19.94 -3.23 -13.93
N VAL A 238 -19.42 -3.17 -15.15
CA VAL A 238 -17.98 -3.34 -15.44
C VAL A 238 -17.16 -2.37 -14.60
N LYS A 239 -17.66 -1.15 -14.38
CA LYS A 239 -17.02 -0.16 -13.50
C LYS A 239 -16.92 -0.64 -12.06
N GLN A 240 -17.94 -1.31 -11.54
CA GLN A 240 -17.92 -1.85 -10.18
C GLN A 240 -16.89 -2.97 -10.06
N VAL A 241 -16.78 -3.83 -11.08
CA VAL A 241 -15.79 -4.92 -11.12
C VAL A 241 -14.37 -4.36 -11.17
N ILE A 242 -14.09 -3.40 -12.07
CA ILE A 242 -12.77 -2.73 -12.16
C ILE A 242 -12.43 -2.04 -10.84
N THR A 243 -13.39 -1.31 -10.25
CA THR A 243 -13.18 -0.61 -8.97
C THR A 243 -12.86 -1.59 -7.84
N SER A 244 -13.54 -2.75 -7.82
CA SER A 244 -13.28 -3.80 -6.85
C SER A 244 -11.89 -4.43 -7.04
N ASP A 245 -11.48 -4.73 -8.27
CA ASP A 245 -10.16 -5.28 -8.58
C ASP A 245 -9.03 -4.32 -8.16
N MET A 246 -9.13 -3.05 -8.57
CA MET A 246 -8.18 -2.01 -8.18
C MET A 246 -8.15 -1.79 -6.67
N GLY A 247 -9.32 -1.82 -6.02
CA GLY A 247 -9.43 -1.75 -4.56
C GLY A 247 -8.65 -2.86 -3.86
N MET A 248 -8.75 -4.10 -4.35
CA MET A 248 -8.01 -5.24 -3.82
C MET A 248 -6.50 -5.10 -4.02
N ARG A 249 -6.05 -4.65 -5.20
CA ARG A 249 -4.62 -4.38 -5.47
C ARG A 249 -4.06 -3.33 -4.51
N TYR A 250 -4.77 -2.22 -4.32
CA TYR A 250 -4.36 -1.17 -3.40
C TYR A 250 -4.37 -1.61 -1.94
N LEU A 251 -5.35 -2.43 -1.54
CA LEU A 251 -5.41 -3.02 -0.21
C LEU A 251 -4.17 -3.86 0.07
N PHE A 252 -3.86 -4.84 -0.79
CA PHE A 252 -2.72 -5.74 -0.57
C PHE A 252 -1.39 -4.99 -0.66
N ARG A 253 -1.23 -4.06 -1.61
CA ARG A 253 -0.06 -3.17 -1.65
C ARG A 253 0.12 -2.42 -0.33
N ASN A 254 -0.93 -1.82 0.19
CA ASN A 254 -0.87 -1.06 1.45
C ASN A 254 -0.54 -1.95 2.66
N GLN A 255 -1.00 -3.20 2.67
CA GLN A 255 -0.62 -4.19 3.68
C GLN A 255 0.88 -4.53 3.61
N VAL A 256 1.43 -4.73 2.41
CA VAL A 256 2.88 -4.91 2.22
C VAL A 256 3.64 -3.70 2.75
N LEU A 257 3.20 -2.49 2.38
CA LEU A 257 3.85 -1.25 2.83
C LEU A 257 3.85 -1.11 4.36
N THR A 258 2.72 -1.35 4.99
CA THR A 258 2.60 -1.25 6.46
C THR A 258 3.53 -2.25 7.15
N ALA A 259 3.50 -3.52 6.72
CA ALA A 259 4.35 -4.56 7.30
C ALA A 259 5.85 -4.29 7.08
N MET A 260 6.22 -3.70 5.93
CA MET A 260 7.60 -3.30 5.63
C MET A 260 8.04 -2.08 6.46
N ASP A 261 7.15 -1.11 6.68
CA ASP A 261 7.42 0.06 7.53
C ASP A 261 7.56 -0.36 9.00
N ASP A 262 6.72 -1.29 9.47
CA ASP A 262 6.83 -1.89 10.81
C ASP A 262 8.14 -2.67 10.95
N LEU A 263 8.48 -3.51 9.96
CA LEU A 263 9.77 -4.22 9.92
C LEU A 263 10.97 -3.27 9.95
N ARG A 264 10.90 -2.15 9.21
CA ARG A 264 11.96 -1.13 9.23
C ARG A 264 12.08 -0.49 10.61
N ALA A 265 10.97 -0.14 11.25
CA ALA A 265 10.97 0.44 12.58
C ALA A 265 11.62 -0.50 13.62
N GLU A 266 11.30 -1.79 13.57
CA GLU A 266 11.95 -2.80 14.43
C GLU A 266 13.47 -2.89 14.17
N MET A 267 13.89 -2.85 12.90
CA MET A 267 15.32 -2.88 12.56
C MET A 267 16.06 -1.58 12.96
N GLU A 268 15.40 -0.43 12.90
CA GLU A 268 15.93 0.85 13.40
C GLU A 268 16.05 0.85 14.94
N TYR A 269 15.07 0.26 15.62
CA TYR A 269 15.11 0.07 17.08
C TYR A 269 16.34 -0.77 17.48
N VAL A 270 16.55 -1.90 16.82
CA VAL A 270 17.74 -2.76 17.01
C VAL A 270 19.04 -2.00 16.74
N ASN A 271 19.06 -1.14 15.71
CA ASN A 271 20.24 -0.36 15.37
C ASN A 271 20.58 0.71 16.41
N THR A 272 19.57 1.28 17.07
CA THR A 272 19.73 2.29 18.13
C THR A 272 20.03 1.67 19.49
N HIS A 273 19.61 0.43 19.73
CA HIS A 273 19.79 -0.30 20.99
C HIS A 273 20.58 -1.62 20.79
N PRO A 274 21.86 -1.57 20.37
CA PRO A 274 22.63 -2.77 20.01
C PRO A 274 22.92 -3.73 21.18
N ALA A 275 22.68 -3.29 22.43
CA ALA A 275 22.85 -4.12 23.62
C ALA A 275 21.63 -5.02 23.91
N GLU A 276 20.48 -4.73 23.30
CA GLU A 276 19.28 -5.53 23.47
C GLU A 276 19.26 -6.72 22.51
N THR A 277 18.77 -7.86 22.99
CA THR A 277 18.60 -9.05 22.16
C THR A 277 17.51 -8.84 21.13
N ILE A 278 17.83 -9.09 19.86
CA ILE A 278 16.90 -8.93 18.74
C ILE A 278 15.76 -9.94 18.87
N ASP A 279 14.52 -9.46 18.86
CA ASP A 279 13.33 -10.32 18.77
C ASP A 279 13.12 -10.78 17.32
N ILE A 280 13.77 -11.90 16.99
CA ILE A 280 13.72 -12.50 15.65
C ILE A 280 12.32 -13.03 15.32
N ASP A 281 11.52 -13.41 16.31
CA ASP A 281 10.17 -13.94 16.08
C ASP A 281 9.21 -12.84 15.61
N GLU A 282 9.30 -11.64 16.19
CA GLU A 282 8.52 -10.49 15.71
C GLU A 282 8.95 -10.08 14.29
N ILE A 283 10.25 -10.08 14.00
CA ILE A 283 10.77 -9.82 12.63
C ILE A 283 10.20 -10.83 11.62
N ILE A 284 10.28 -12.13 11.92
CA ILE A 284 9.74 -13.19 11.05
C ILE A 284 8.24 -13.03 10.85
N LYS A 285 7.50 -12.65 11.91
CA LYS A 285 6.06 -12.39 11.81
C LYS A 285 5.75 -11.24 10.85
N GLN A 286 6.47 -10.12 10.93
CA GLN A 286 6.29 -8.99 10.02
C GLN A 286 6.64 -9.35 8.56
N ILE A 287 7.73 -10.09 8.35
CA ILE A 287 8.12 -10.59 7.01
C ILE A 287 7.02 -11.51 6.44
N ASN A 288 6.49 -12.43 7.23
CA ASN A 288 5.43 -13.35 6.79
C ASN A 288 4.13 -12.60 6.45
N LEU A 289 3.78 -11.55 7.20
CA LEU A 289 2.64 -10.69 6.88
C LEU A 289 2.85 -9.99 5.52
N ALA A 290 4.03 -9.41 5.30
CA ALA A 290 4.39 -8.79 4.03
C ALA A 290 4.37 -9.79 2.87
N GLN A 291 4.98 -10.98 3.03
CA GLN A 291 4.98 -12.04 2.01
C GLN A 291 3.56 -12.52 1.69
N THR A 292 2.72 -12.71 2.69
CA THR A 292 1.32 -13.14 2.50
C THR A 292 0.54 -12.10 1.69
N ALA A 293 0.66 -10.82 2.04
CA ALA A 293 0.02 -9.74 1.30
C ALA A 293 0.58 -9.61 -0.14
N CYS A 294 1.90 -9.75 -0.29
CA CYS A 294 2.57 -9.73 -1.59
C CYS A 294 2.09 -10.88 -2.49
N ASN A 295 2.05 -12.11 -1.98
CA ASN A 295 1.56 -13.28 -2.73
C ASN A 295 0.08 -13.13 -3.12
N LYS A 296 -0.75 -12.55 -2.25
CA LYS A 296 -2.14 -12.21 -2.60
C LYS A 296 -2.21 -11.15 -3.70
N TRP A 297 -1.35 -10.14 -3.69
CA TRP A 297 -1.28 -9.17 -4.77
C TRP A 297 -0.88 -9.84 -6.11
N PHE A 298 0.12 -10.72 -6.10
CA PHE A 298 0.54 -11.48 -7.28
C PHE A 298 -0.52 -12.47 -7.77
N SER A 299 -1.39 -12.99 -6.89
CA SER A 299 -2.50 -13.87 -7.28
C SER A 299 -3.56 -13.18 -8.16
N LEU A 300 -3.53 -11.84 -8.23
CA LEU A 300 -4.38 -11.04 -9.11
C LEU A 300 -3.79 -10.90 -10.53
N ILE A 301 -2.65 -11.53 -10.80
CA ILE A 301 -1.92 -11.50 -12.07
C ILE A 301 -1.86 -12.93 -12.60
N ASP A 302 -1.79 -13.09 -13.93
CA ASP A 302 -1.62 -14.40 -14.53
C ASP A 302 -0.30 -15.04 -14.07
N SER A 303 -0.39 -16.27 -13.56
CA SER A 303 0.75 -17.04 -13.08
C SER A 303 1.85 -17.23 -14.13
N GLN A 304 1.50 -17.26 -15.43
CA GLN A 304 2.48 -17.37 -16.51
C GLN A 304 3.38 -16.14 -16.55
N ASP A 305 2.80 -14.94 -16.58
CA ASP A 305 3.52 -13.67 -16.60
C ASP A 305 4.39 -13.53 -15.34
N VAL A 306 3.85 -13.92 -14.17
CA VAL A 306 4.61 -13.88 -12.91
C VAL A 306 5.84 -14.78 -12.95
N ASN A 307 5.70 -16.01 -13.43
CA ASN A 307 6.81 -16.95 -13.52
C ASN A 307 7.87 -16.49 -14.52
N GLU A 308 7.46 -15.96 -15.68
CA GLU A 308 8.36 -15.41 -16.68
C GLU A 308 9.19 -14.26 -16.11
N VAL A 309 8.56 -13.33 -15.39
CA VAL A 309 9.28 -12.19 -14.77
C VAL A 309 10.20 -12.65 -13.64
N ILE A 310 9.76 -13.60 -12.81
CA ILE A 310 10.63 -14.14 -11.75
C ILE A 310 11.89 -14.74 -12.37
N GLN A 311 11.75 -15.55 -13.42
CA GLN A 311 12.90 -16.14 -14.10
C GLN A 311 13.81 -15.06 -14.70
N TYR A 312 13.21 -14.09 -15.40
CA TYR A 312 13.96 -12.96 -15.97
C TYR A 312 14.75 -12.18 -14.91
N VAL A 313 14.16 -11.90 -13.75
CA VAL A 313 14.85 -11.16 -12.68
C VAL A 313 15.98 -12.00 -12.08
N LEU A 314 15.80 -13.32 -11.92
CA LEU A 314 16.84 -14.21 -11.41
C LEU A 314 18.01 -14.36 -12.38
N ASP A 315 17.77 -14.36 -13.69
CA ASP A 315 18.82 -14.50 -14.71
C ASP A 315 19.67 -13.23 -14.89
N ASN A 316 19.14 -12.06 -14.48
CA ASN A 316 19.79 -10.75 -14.64
C ASN A 316 20.34 -10.16 -13.33
N HIS A 317 20.43 -10.97 -12.26
CA HIS A 317 20.91 -10.56 -10.94
C HIS A 317 22.14 -11.36 -10.49
#